data_AF-A0A953E617-F1
#
_entry.id   AF-A0A953E617-F1
#
_cell.length_a   1.000
_cell.length_b   1.000
_cell.length_c   1.000
_cell.angle_alpha   90.00
_cell.angle_beta   90.00
_cell.angle_gamma   90.00
#
_symmetry.space_group_name_H-M   'P 1'
#
loop_
_entity.id
_entity.type
_entity.pdbx_description
1 polymer ?
#
loop_
_entity_poly.entity_id
_entity_poly.type
_entity_poly.pdbx_seq_one_letter_code
_entity_poly.pdbx_strand_id
1 'polypeptide(L)'
;ALQAGRAPRWGELAGMGLCIGMALAIKPVMVPEGCLAFALLVFPAWWRGLLPLRRGLAMAAAYAGLCALPTLLFGLAYLAQGQLGAFVDGSFLAPLRYSLGRLGPEETFHRILVTVLTLLWPILLAVLGLARWLRRSGPGGLLARAGLLWFGAASLAVIGPGYFFPHYFLIWLPPLAVLAALGCWRVAWLVPPGRRGVAFGLLVAVVAVGSWRADATARVDRGIRLFAPDPVRQVADAIRAELRPGETIFVVNYHPTIYFMTGAELPTRFIFPAQLTGREFSRVADIDTDAEVARVLATHPRFIVVDRGWWFDVRPSAATLVTAALEADYVLDRTVAEERGPVEIWRAK
;
A
#
# COMPACT_ATOMS: atom_id res chain seq x y z
N ALA A 1 0.92 -21.86 23.15
CA ALA A 1 0.56 -23.30 23.22
C ALA A 1 1.75 -24.26 22.99
N LEU A 2 2.53 -24.08 21.92
CA LEU A 2 3.58 -25.03 21.49
C LEU A 2 4.74 -25.26 22.46
N GLN A 3 5.19 -24.23 23.19
CA GLN A 3 6.21 -24.39 24.25
C GLN A 3 5.69 -25.16 25.47
N ALA A 4 4.37 -25.18 25.67
CA ALA A 4 3.70 -25.92 26.74
C ALA A 4 3.23 -27.31 26.29
N GLY A 5 3.67 -27.81 25.12
CA GLY A 5 3.29 -29.12 24.60
C GLY A 5 1.81 -29.24 24.22
N ARG A 6 1.13 -28.13 23.93
CA ARG A 6 -0.31 -28.12 23.60
C ARG A 6 -0.54 -27.84 22.12
N ALA A 7 -1.52 -28.53 21.54
CA ALA A 7 -2.04 -28.23 20.21
C ALA A 7 -2.69 -26.83 20.16
N PRO A 8 -2.73 -26.18 18.98
CA PRO A 8 -3.39 -24.90 18.78
C PRO A 8 -4.89 -24.96 19.14
N ARG A 9 -5.39 -23.87 19.72
CA ARG A 9 -6.81 -23.71 20.07
C ARG A 9 -7.57 -23.11 18.90
N TRP A 10 -8.85 -23.45 18.79
CA TRP A 10 -9.74 -22.86 17.77
C TRP A 10 -9.87 -21.34 17.90
N GLY A 11 -9.84 -20.79 19.12
CA GLY A 11 -9.85 -19.33 19.33
C GLY A 11 -8.60 -18.63 18.79
N GLU A 12 -7.41 -19.26 18.91
CA GLU A 12 -6.16 -18.72 18.35
C GLU A 12 -6.24 -18.68 16.81
N LEU A 13 -6.75 -19.76 16.22
CA LEU A 13 -7.00 -19.86 14.78
C LEU A 13 -8.02 -18.81 14.30
N ALA A 14 -9.11 -18.65 15.04
CA ALA A 14 -10.20 -17.74 14.69
C ALA A 14 -9.72 -16.28 14.66
N GLY A 15 -9.04 -15.84 15.73
CA GLY A 15 -8.47 -14.49 15.78
C GLY A 15 -7.46 -14.24 14.67
N MET A 16 -6.56 -15.21 14.42
CA MET A 16 -5.57 -15.12 13.34
C MET A 16 -6.23 -15.04 11.96
N GLY A 17 -7.19 -15.93 11.67
CA GLY A 17 -7.89 -15.98 10.38
C GLY A 17 -8.68 -14.71 10.08
N LEU A 18 -9.37 -14.14 11.08
CA LEU A 18 -10.09 -12.87 10.90
C LEU A 18 -9.13 -11.70 10.65
N CYS A 19 -8.02 -11.60 11.40
CA CYS A 19 -7.03 -10.54 11.17
C CYS A 19 -6.39 -10.63 9.77
N ILE A 20 -6.03 -11.84 9.34
CA ILE A 20 -5.49 -12.06 7.99
C ILE A 20 -6.54 -11.81 6.92
N GLY A 21 -7.80 -12.20 7.14
CA GLY A 21 -8.91 -11.91 6.23
C GLY A 21 -9.13 -10.42 6.02
N MET A 22 -9.09 -9.62 7.09
CA MET A 22 -9.16 -8.16 6.99
C MET A 22 -7.97 -7.59 6.21
N ALA A 23 -6.76 -8.11 6.46
CA ALA A 23 -5.57 -7.69 5.72
C ALA A 23 -5.66 -8.03 4.22
N LEU A 24 -6.19 -9.20 3.86
CA LEU A 24 -6.41 -9.62 2.49
C LEU A 24 -7.48 -8.78 1.78
N ALA A 25 -8.55 -8.40 2.48
CA ALA A 25 -9.57 -7.51 1.94
C ALA A 25 -9.05 -6.10 1.65
N ILE A 26 -8.01 -5.65 2.38
CA ILE A 26 -7.33 -4.38 2.09
C ILE A 26 -6.35 -4.55 0.92
N LYS A 27 -5.51 -5.60 0.95
CA LYS A 27 -4.52 -5.84 -0.11
C LYS A 27 -4.21 -7.34 -0.29
N PRO A 28 -4.40 -7.92 -1.49
CA PRO A 28 -4.14 -9.34 -1.74
C PRO A 28 -2.69 -9.79 -1.55
N VAL A 29 -1.72 -8.86 -1.55
CA VAL A 29 -0.30 -9.19 -1.34
C VAL A 29 -0.02 -9.82 0.02
N MET A 30 -0.97 -9.81 0.96
CA MET A 30 -0.82 -10.42 2.29
C MET A 30 -0.88 -11.97 2.28
N VAL A 31 -1.19 -12.61 1.14
CA VAL A 31 -1.30 -14.08 1.04
C VAL A 31 -0.06 -14.81 1.59
N PRO A 32 1.20 -14.48 1.21
CA PRO A 32 2.37 -15.19 1.72
C PRO A 32 2.52 -15.12 3.25
N GLU A 33 2.26 -13.97 3.85
CA GLU A 33 2.31 -13.80 5.31
C GLU A 33 1.16 -14.54 6.00
N GLY A 34 -0.04 -14.53 5.41
CA GLY A 34 -1.18 -15.33 5.88
C GLY A 34 -0.90 -16.83 5.87
N CYS A 35 -0.25 -17.33 4.82
CA CYS A 35 0.19 -18.73 4.74
C CYS A 35 1.25 -19.05 5.81
N LEU A 36 2.23 -18.15 5.98
CA LEU A 36 3.25 -18.31 7.01
C LEU A 36 2.65 -18.31 8.43
N ALA A 37 1.72 -17.41 8.73
CA ALA A 37 1.06 -17.33 10.03
C ALA A 37 0.37 -18.66 10.39
N PHE A 38 -0.38 -19.22 9.45
CA PHE A 38 -0.98 -20.54 9.60
C PHE A 38 0.06 -21.64 9.79
N ALA A 39 1.11 -21.66 8.95
CA ALA A 39 2.19 -22.63 9.05
C ALA A 39 2.88 -22.58 10.43
N LEU A 40 3.19 -21.39 10.95
CA LEU A 40 3.81 -21.20 12.26
C LEU A 40 2.92 -21.67 13.42
N LEU A 41 1.60 -21.55 13.29
CA LEU A 41 0.65 -22.04 14.28
C LEU A 41 0.55 -23.58 14.27
N VAL A 42 0.42 -24.17 13.08
CA VAL A 42 0.00 -25.57 12.90
C VAL A 42 1.17 -26.53 12.73
N PHE A 43 2.17 -26.18 11.91
CA PHE A 43 3.25 -27.09 11.54
C PHE A 43 4.02 -27.65 12.75
N PRO A 44 4.41 -26.84 13.76
CA PRO A 44 5.16 -27.40 14.89
C PRO A 44 4.33 -28.36 15.75
N ALA A 45 3.00 -28.20 15.81
CA ALA A 45 2.13 -29.11 16.57
C ALA A 45 1.92 -30.42 15.80
N TRP A 46 1.76 -30.33 14.48
CA TRP A 46 1.67 -31.50 13.61
C TRP A 46 2.96 -32.31 13.62
N TRP A 47 4.12 -31.66 13.45
CA TRP A 47 5.43 -32.30 13.49
C TRP A 47 5.71 -33.05 14.80
N ARG A 48 5.18 -32.54 15.92
CA ARG A 48 5.33 -33.16 17.25
C ARG A 48 4.25 -34.19 17.57
N GLY A 49 3.37 -34.53 16.61
CA GLY A 49 2.27 -35.47 16.83
C GLY A 49 1.17 -34.96 17.76
N LEU A 50 1.18 -33.68 18.14
CA LEU A 50 0.19 -33.07 19.03
C LEU A 50 -1.13 -32.74 18.31
N LEU A 51 -1.10 -32.68 16.98
CA LEU A 51 -2.25 -32.33 16.15
C LEU A 51 -2.57 -33.46 15.16
N PRO A 52 -3.65 -34.22 15.36
CA PRO A 52 -4.10 -35.23 14.40
C PRO A 52 -4.40 -34.63 13.02
N LEU A 53 -4.09 -35.37 11.94
CA LEU A 53 -4.26 -34.90 10.56
C LEU A 53 -5.68 -34.37 10.28
N ARG A 54 -6.71 -35.11 10.70
CA ARG A 54 -8.13 -34.71 10.53
C ARG A 54 -8.42 -33.34 11.15
N ARG A 55 -7.90 -33.09 12.36
CA ARG A 55 -8.06 -31.80 13.03
C ARG A 55 -7.25 -30.72 12.32
N GLY A 56 -6.04 -31.03 11.85
CA GLY A 56 -5.24 -30.12 11.03
C GLY A 56 -5.95 -29.66 9.76
N LEU A 57 -6.56 -30.60 9.02
CA LEU A 57 -7.35 -30.29 7.82
C LEU A 57 -8.59 -29.46 8.14
N ALA A 58 -9.31 -29.79 9.22
CA ALA A 58 -10.45 -28.98 9.67
C ALA A 58 -10.03 -27.55 10.05
N MET A 59 -8.87 -27.39 10.70
CA MET A 59 -8.30 -26.08 11.01
C MET A 59 -7.87 -25.32 9.75
N ALA A 60 -7.31 -26.00 8.74
CA ALA A 60 -6.96 -25.38 7.46
C ALA A 60 -8.21 -24.86 6.73
N ALA A 61 -9.27 -25.67 6.66
CA ALA A 61 -10.53 -25.29 6.05
C ALA A 61 -11.19 -24.12 6.78
N ALA A 62 -11.23 -24.16 8.13
CA ALA A 62 -11.75 -23.07 8.94
C ALA A 62 -10.94 -21.78 8.75
N TYR A 63 -9.60 -21.87 8.73
CA TYR A 63 -8.73 -20.72 8.49
C TYR A 63 -8.97 -20.10 7.11
N ALA A 64 -9.03 -20.91 6.05
CA ALA A 64 -9.32 -20.44 4.71
C ALA A 64 -10.69 -19.74 4.64
N GLY A 65 -11.72 -20.31 5.28
CA GLY A 65 -13.04 -19.69 5.39
C GLY A 65 -13.02 -18.35 6.13
N LEU A 66 -12.30 -18.25 7.24
CA LEU A 66 -12.16 -17.02 8.02
C LEU A 66 -11.38 -15.94 7.27
N CYS A 67 -10.33 -16.33 6.54
CA CYS A 67 -9.57 -15.42 5.68
C CYS A 67 -10.43 -14.91 4.50
N ALA A 68 -11.28 -15.76 3.93
CA ALA A 68 -12.17 -15.38 2.83
C ALA A 68 -13.38 -14.55 3.30
N LEU A 69 -13.79 -14.68 4.57
CA LEU A 69 -15.03 -14.12 5.08
C LEU A 69 -15.19 -12.61 4.81
N PRO A 70 -14.22 -11.72 5.12
CA PRO A 70 -14.40 -10.29 4.85
C PRO A 70 -14.62 -9.99 3.36
N THR A 71 -13.85 -10.63 2.48
CA THR A 71 -14.00 -10.51 1.02
C THR A 71 -15.35 -11.05 0.53
N LEU A 72 -15.83 -12.16 1.09
CA LEU A 72 -17.14 -12.71 0.77
C LEU A 72 -18.28 -11.77 1.21
N LEU A 73 -18.16 -11.14 2.39
CA LEU A 73 -19.14 -10.16 2.86
C LEU A 73 -19.20 -8.94 1.93
N PHE A 74 -18.06 -8.43 1.46
CA PHE A 74 -18.05 -7.38 0.43
C PHE A 74 -18.69 -7.87 -0.88
N GLY A 75 -18.34 -9.06 -1.34
CA GLY A 75 -18.94 -9.65 -2.54
C GLY A 75 -20.46 -9.78 -2.44
N LEU A 76 -20.98 -10.20 -1.29
CA LEU A 76 -22.43 -10.26 -1.01
C LEU A 76 -23.07 -8.87 -1.00
N ALA A 77 -22.41 -7.87 -0.39
CA ALA A 77 -22.91 -6.50 -0.37
C ALA A 77 -22.99 -5.90 -1.79
N TYR A 78 -22.01 -6.19 -2.65
CA TYR A 78 -22.03 -5.79 -4.06
C TYR A 78 -23.05 -6.58 -4.87
N LEU A 79 -23.21 -7.88 -4.61
CA LEU A 79 -24.23 -8.71 -5.24
C LEU A 79 -25.64 -8.19 -4.93
N ALA A 80 -25.91 -7.83 -3.67
CA ALA A 80 -27.19 -7.25 -3.26
C ALA A 80 -27.52 -5.93 -3.96
N GLN A 81 -26.51 -5.23 -4.48
CA GLN A 81 -26.66 -3.99 -5.27
C GLN A 81 -26.65 -4.23 -6.78
N GLY A 82 -26.57 -5.48 -7.25
CA GLY A 82 -26.42 -5.80 -8.67
C GLY A 82 -25.04 -5.47 -9.25
N GLN A 83 -24.04 -5.21 -8.40
CA GLN A 83 -22.70 -4.75 -8.78
C GLN A 83 -21.61 -5.83 -8.60
N LEU A 84 -21.98 -7.11 -8.55
CA LEU A 84 -21.02 -8.20 -8.36
C LEU A 84 -19.91 -8.19 -9.43
N GLY A 85 -20.24 -7.87 -10.69
CA GLY A 85 -19.24 -7.77 -11.76
C GLY A 85 -18.16 -6.72 -11.48
N ALA A 86 -18.55 -5.55 -10.95
CA ALA A 86 -17.60 -4.50 -10.58
C ALA A 86 -16.71 -4.92 -9.40
N PHE A 87 -17.26 -5.66 -8.43
CA PHE A 87 -16.49 -6.22 -7.32
C PHE A 87 -15.47 -7.25 -7.80
N VAL A 88 -15.90 -8.21 -8.62
CA VAL A 88 -15.01 -9.25 -9.17
C VAL A 88 -13.89 -8.61 -9.98
N ASP A 89 -14.23 -7.64 -10.82
CA ASP A 89 -13.25 -6.94 -11.63
C ASP A 89 -12.25 -6.16 -10.75
N GLY A 90 -12.73 -5.26 -9.89
CA GLY A 90 -11.87 -4.39 -9.09
C GLY A 90 -11.04 -5.13 -8.03
N SER A 91 -11.58 -6.20 -7.43
CA SER A 91 -10.91 -6.92 -6.34
C SER A 91 -9.99 -8.05 -6.82
N PHE A 92 -10.23 -8.61 -8.01
CA PHE A 92 -9.46 -9.76 -8.50
C PHE A 92 -8.89 -9.55 -9.90
N LEU A 93 -9.71 -9.22 -10.90
CA LEU A 93 -9.24 -9.17 -12.30
C LEU A 93 -8.31 -7.97 -12.56
N ALA A 94 -8.62 -6.79 -12.03
CA ALA A 94 -7.79 -5.60 -12.20
C ALA A 94 -6.42 -5.75 -11.52
N PRO A 95 -6.29 -6.26 -10.28
CA PRO A 95 -4.99 -6.60 -9.70
C PRO A 95 -4.20 -7.65 -10.50
N LEU A 96 -4.90 -8.64 -11.09
CA LEU A 96 -4.25 -9.62 -11.96
C LEU A 96 -3.70 -8.95 -13.23
N ARG A 97 -4.51 -8.15 -13.94
CA ARG A 97 -4.07 -7.36 -15.10
C ARG A 97 -2.90 -6.44 -14.75
N TYR A 98 -2.97 -5.80 -13.58
CA TYR A 98 -1.87 -4.98 -13.05
C TYR A 98 -0.59 -5.80 -12.88
N SER A 99 -0.65 -6.99 -12.29
CA SER A 99 0.54 -7.84 -12.05
C SER A 99 1.20 -8.41 -13.32
N LEU A 100 0.51 -8.36 -14.46
CA LEU A 100 1.07 -8.69 -15.76
C LEU A 100 2.02 -7.60 -16.26
N GLY A 101 1.83 -6.36 -15.81
CA GLY A 101 2.80 -5.28 -16.00
C GLY A 101 4.02 -5.50 -15.12
N ARG A 102 5.22 -5.46 -15.71
CA ARG A 102 6.49 -5.59 -14.98
C ARG A 102 7.45 -4.50 -15.43
N LEU A 103 8.24 -4.03 -14.48
CA LEU A 103 9.33 -3.12 -14.78
C LEU A 103 10.49 -3.85 -15.44
N GLY A 104 11.27 -3.11 -16.22
CA GLY A 104 12.54 -3.60 -16.75
C GLY A 104 13.55 -3.94 -15.65
N PRO A 105 14.58 -4.76 -15.94
CA PRO A 105 15.58 -5.17 -14.94
C PRO A 105 16.33 -4.00 -14.31
N GLU A 106 16.66 -2.96 -15.09
CA GLU A 106 17.38 -1.77 -14.62
C GLU A 106 16.56 -0.98 -13.60
N GLU A 107 15.32 -0.63 -13.95
CA GLU A 107 14.43 0.09 -13.07
C GLU A 107 14.10 -0.73 -11.80
N THR A 108 13.91 -2.05 -11.97
CA THR A 108 13.73 -2.97 -10.84
C THR A 108 14.93 -2.93 -9.89
N PHE A 109 16.15 -3.02 -10.43
CA PHE A 109 17.38 -2.94 -9.63
C PHE A 109 17.47 -1.59 -8.92
N HIS A 110 17.20 -0.48 -9.63
CA HIS A 110 17.23 0.85 -9.05
C HIS A 110 16.27 0.99 -7.87
N ARG A 111 15.01 0.55 -8.01
CA ARG A 111 14.01 0.62 -6.93
C ARG A 111 14.35 -0.25 -5.73
N ILE A 112 14.86 -1.46 -5.96
CA ILE A 112 15.36 -2.34 -4.90
C ILE A 112 16.54 -1.68 -4.19
N LEU A 113 17.50 -1.12 -4.93
CA LEU A 113 18.68 -0.47 -4.37
C LEU A 113 18.30 0.74 -3.51
N VAL A 114 17.44 1.64 -4.01
CA VAL A 114 16.92 2.79 -3.24
C VAL A 114 16.27 2.33 -1.94
N THR A 115 15.48 1.26 -1.99
CA THR A 115 14.86 0.69 -0.79
C THR A 115 15.90 0.13 0.18
N VAL A 116 16.86 -0.66 -0.30
CA VAL A 116 17.93 -1.23 0.54
C VAL A 116 18.76 -0.14 1.21
N LEU A 117 19.07 0.95 0.50
CA LEU A 117 19.78 2.10 1.05
C LEU A 117 18.91 2.85 2.07
N THR A 118 17.61 3.01 1.81
CA THR A 118 16.66 3.61 2.76
C THR A 118 16.54 2.79 4.04
N LEU A 119 16.61 1.46 3.94
CA LEU A 119 16.50 0.52 5.06
C LEU A 119 17.85 -0.01 5.54
N LEU A 120 18.95 0.67 5.20
CA LEU A 120 20.31 0.18 5.43
C LEU A 120 20.56 -0.20 6.89
N TRP A 121 20.22 0.68 7.83
CA TRP A 121 20.46 0.43 9.26
C TRP A 121 19.64 -0.75 9.81
N PRO A 122 18.31 -0.83 9.61
CA PRO A 122 17.54 -2.02 9.94
C PRO A 122 18.13 -3.31 9.35
N ILE A 123 18.56 -3.29 8.08
CA ILE A 123 19.13 -4.46 7.40
C ILE A 123 20.46 -4.89 8.05
N LEU A 124 21.40 -3.96 8.27
CA LEU A 124 22.68 -4.27 8.90
C LEU A 124 22.51 -4.83 10.32
N LEU A 125 21.62 -4.24 11.12
CA LEU A 125 21.30 -4.73 12.45
C LEU A 125 20.60 -6.09 12.40
N ALA A 126 19.71 -6.32 11.44
CA ALA A 126 19.08 -7.61 11.22
C ALA A 126 20.12 -8.70 10.90
N VAL A 127 21.11 -8.40 10.06
CA VAL A 127 22.24 -9.31 9.76
C VAL A 127 23.02 -9.66 11.03
N LEU A 128 23.34 -8.67 11.88
CA LEU A 128 24.00 -8.91 13.18
C LEU A 128 23.15 -9.78 14.11
N GLY A 129 21.83 -9.53 14.14
CA GLY A 129 20.86 -10.33 14.87
C GLY A 129 20.87 -11.80 14.39
N LEU A 130 20.76 -12.01 13.08
CA LEU A 130 20.79 -13.35 12.48
C LEU A 130 22.11 -14.06 12.76
N ALA A 131 23.26 -13.42 12.52
CA ALA A 131 24.58 -13.99 12.74
C ALA A 131 24.76 -14.50 14.19
N ARG A 132 24.19 -13.77 15.16
CA ARG A 132 24.31 -14.13 16.58
C ARG A 132 23.33 -15.22 17.04
N TRP A 133 22.09 -15.15 16.57
CA TRP A 133 20.95 -15.85 17.19
C TRP A 133 20.40 -17.00 16.35
N LEU A 134 20.60 -17.02 15.03
CA LEU A 134 19.97 -17.99 14.13
C LEU A 134 20.19 -19.45 14.55
N ARG A 135 21.43 -19.79 14.92
CA ARG A 135 21.85 -21.15 15.32
C ARG A 135 21.63 -21.45 16.80
N ARG A 136 21.11 -20.50 17.58
CA ARG A 136 20.93 -20.70 19.03
C ARG A 136 19.56 -21.29 19.37
N SER A 137 19.56 -22.08 20.43
CA SER A 137 18.36 -22.51 21.12
C SER A 137 17.81 -21.38 22.00
N GLY A 138 16.54 -21.48 22.38
CA GLY A 138 15.86 -20.50 23.23
C GLY A 138 15.17 -19.35 22.48
N PRO A 139 14.62 -18.36 23.22
CA PRO A 139 13.73 -17.34 22.67
C PRO A 139 14.36 -16.48 21.57
N GLY A 140 15.61 -16.02 21.76
CA GLY A 140 16.29 -15.19 20.76
C GLY A 140 16.52 -15.91 19.42
N GLY A 141 16.86 -17.20 19.46
CA GLY A 141 17.00 -17.98 18.23
C GLY A 141 15.67 -18.33 17.56
N LEU A 142 14.60 -18.52 18.36
CA LEU A 142 13.25 -18.65 17.83
C LEU A 142 12.81 -17.38 17.09
N LEU A 143 13.00 -16.21 17.70
CA LEU A 143 12.70 -14.92 17.08
C LEU A 143 13.51 -14.69 15.81
N ALA A 144 14.80 -15.06 15.80
CA ALA A 144 15.64 -14.95 14.61
C ALA A 144 15.13 -15.82 13.44
N ARG A 145 14.77 -17.08 13.71
CA ARG A 145 14.23 -17.99 12.67
C ARG A 145 12.85 -17.55 12.20
N ALA A 146 11.96 -17.18 13.12
CA ALA A 146 10.63 -16.70 12.77
C ALA A 146 10.68 -15.39 11.97
N GLY A 147 11.53 -14.44 12.40
CA GLY A 147 11.77 -13.19 11.69
C GLY A 147 12.37 -13.39 10.30
N LEU A 148 13.28 -14.36 10.12
CA LEU A 148 13.83 -14.70 8.80
C LEU A 148 12.76 -15.30 7.87
N LEU A 149 11.96 -16.24 8.36
CA LEU A 149 10.85 -16.81 7.59
C LEU A 149 9.82 -15.73 7.22
N TRP A 150 9.53 -14.82 8.16
CA TRP A 150 8.63 -13.69 7.92
C TRP A 150 9.19 -12.72 6.89
N PHE A 151 10.47 -12.39 6.95
CA PHE A 151 11.14 -11.59 5.92
C PHE A 151 11.06 -12.27 4.54
N GLY A 152 11.23 -13.60 4.48
CA GLY A 152 11.06 -14.38 3.25
C GLY A 152 9.64 -14.29 2.68
N ALA A 153 8.62 -14.50 3.52
CA ALA A 153 7.21 -14.37 3.12
C ALA A 153 6.88 -12.94 2.64
N ALA A 154 7.33 -11.92 3.37
CA ALA A 154 7.17 -10.53 3.00
C ALA A 154 7.88 -10.22 1.65
N SER A 155 9.05 -10.83 1.39
CA SER A 155 9.74 -10.70 0.10
C SER A 155 8.94 -11.32 -1.05
N LEU A 156 8.31 -12.48 -0.86
CA LEU A 156 7.41 -13.06 -1.86
C LEU A 156 6.22 -12.14 -2.16
N ALA A 157 5.68 -11.48 -1.14
CA ALA A 157 4.61 -10.50 -1.29
C ALA A 157 5.04 -9.25 -2.07
N VAL A 158 6.27 -8.76 -1.87
CA VAL A 158 6.83 -7.64 -2.66
C VAL A 158 7.01 -8.02 -4.13
N ILE A 159 7.45 -9.26 -4.40
CA ILE A 159 7.69 -9.75 -5.76
C ILE A 159 6.39 -9.87 -6.57
N GLY A 160 5.27 -10.21 -5.91
CA GLY A 160 3.98 -10.51 -6.56
C GLY A 160 3.54 -9.46 -7.59
N PRO A 161 3.43 -8.17 -7.22
CA PRO A 161 2.99 -7.12 -8.14
C PRO A 161 3.97 -6.77 -9.28
N GLY A 162 5.26 -7.07 -9.17
CA GLY A 162 6.25 -6.83 -10.25
C GLY A 162 6.76 -5.40 -10.44
N TYR A 163 6.20 -4.39 -9.77
CA TYR A 163 6.61 -2.97 -9.90
C TYR A 163 7.61 -2.47 -8.84
N PHE A 164 7.84 -3.21 -7.76
CA PHE A 164 8.85 -2.86 -6.74
C PHE A 164 8.83 -1.40 -6.28
N PHE A 165 7.66 -0.77 -6.20
CA PHE A 165 7.58 0.59 -5.66
C PHE A 165 8.08 0.61 -4.21
N PRO A 166 8.80 1.64 -3.75
CA PRO A 166 9.37 1.66 -2.40
C PRO A 166 8.35 1.39 -1.29
N HIS A 167 7.10 1.84 -1.47
CA HIS A 167 6.02 1.59 -0.51
C HIS A 167 5.56 0.11 -0.46
N TYR A 168 5.91 -0.73 -1.42
CA TYR A 168 5.67 -2.17 -1.34
C TYR A 168 6.55 -2.83 -0.29
N PHE A 169 7.75 -2.30 -0.04
CA PHE A 169 8.68 -2.81 0.95
C PHE A 169 8.31 -2.42 2.38
N LEU A 170 7.23 -1.68 2.61
CA LEU A 170 6.71 -1.42 3.97
C LEU A 170 6.45 -2.72 4.74
N ILE A 171 6.06 -3.80 4.04
CA ILE A 171 5.85 -5.12 4.64
C ILE A 171 7.15 -5.81 5.10
N TRP A 172 8.33 -5.31 4.70
CA TRP A 172 9.60 -5.74 5.29
C TRP A 172 9.83 -5.17 6.69
N LEU A 173 9.20 -4.04 7.04
CA LEU A 173 9.47 -3.34 8.29
C LEU A 173 9.18 -4.22 9.52
N PRO A 174 8.04 -4.94 9.63
CA PRO A 174 7.78 -5.78 10.79
C PRO A 174 8.84 -6.88 11.03
N PRO A 175 9.20 -7.75 10.06
CA PRO A 175 10.26 -8.73 10.30
C PRO A 175 11.64 -8.10 10.51
N LEU A 176 11.97 -7.04 9.78
CA LEU A 176 13.24 -6.33 9.97
C LEU A 176 13.32 -5.68 11.36
N ALA A 177 12.24 -5.14 11.91
CA ALA A 177 12.22 -4.55 13.25
C ALA A 177 12.55 -5.58 14.33
N VAL A 178 11.98 -6.80 14.23
CA VAL A 178 12.29 -7.90 15.16
C VAL A 178 13.74 -8.33 15.05
N LEU A 179 14.25 -8.53 13.83
CA LEU A 179 15.63 -8.94 13.60
C LEU A 179 16.64 -7.85 13.99
N ALA A 180 16.36 -6.60 13.65
CA ALA A 180 17.18 -5.45 14.01
C ALA A 180 17.22 -5.25 15.52
N ALA A 181 16.12 -5.47 16.26
CA ALA A 181 16.13 -5.43 17.72
C ALA A 181 17.09 -6.47 18.32
N LEU A 182 17.14 -7.68 17.77
CA LEU A 182 18.14 -8.69 18.18
C LEU A 182 19.58 -8.25 17.88
N GLY A 183 19.79 -7.52 16.78
CA GLY A 183 21.04 -6.85 16.44
C GLY A 183 21.42 -5.75 17.42
N CYS A 184 20.51 -4.82 17.71
CA CYS A 184 20.68 -3.76 18.69
C CYS A 184 21.05 -4.35 20.07
N TRP A 185 20.35 -5.41 20.50
CA TRP A 185 20.66 -6.08 21.75
C TRP A 185 22.07 -6.69 21.76
N ARG A 186 22.49 -7.26 20.62
CA ARG A 186 23.85 -7.79 20.45
C ARG A 186 24.91 -6.68 20.49
N VAL A 187 24.64 -5.50 19.95
CA VAL A 187 25.54 -4.34 20.02
C VAL A 187 25.57 -3.77 21.44
N ALA A 188 24.43 -3.71 22.13
CA ALA A 188 24.35 -3.25 23.51
C ALA A 188 25.20 -4.10 24.48
N TRP A 189 25.57 -5.33 24.12
CA TRP A 189 26.51 -6.14 24.93
C TRP A 189 27.93 -5.62 24.96
N LEU A 190 28.29 -4.68 24.08
CA LEU A 190 29.58 -3.99 24.10
C LEU A 190 29.71 -3.02 25.29
N VAL A 191 28.59 -2.67 25.96
CA VAL A 191 28.60 -1.84 27.16
C VAL A 191 28.40 -2.67 28.45
N PRO A 192 28.81 -2.13 29.62
CA PRO A 192 28.65 -2.82 30.91
C PRO A 192 27.21 -3.27 31.18
N PRO A 193 26.99 -4.39 31.91
CA PRO A 193 25.66 -4.97 32.13
C PRO A 193 24.58 -3.98 32.60
N GLY A 194 24.92 -3.08 33.52
CA GLY A 194 24.00 -2.08 34.07
C GLY A 194 23.54 -1.01 33.07
N ARG A 195 24.21 -0.85 31.92
CA ARG A 195 23.88 0.17 30.90
C ARG A 195 23.29 -0.42 29.61
N ARG A 196 23.15 -1.75 29.51
CA ARG A 196 22.70 -2.42 28.27
C ARG A 196 21.30 -2.00 27.84
N GLY A 197 20.38 -1.83 28.80
CA GLY A 197 19.02 -1.37 28.50
C GLY A 197 19.01 0.03 27.87
N VAL A 198 19.79 0.96 28.43
CA VAL A 198 19.95 2.32 27.90
C VAL A 198 20.60 2.28 26.51
N ALA A 199 21.69 1.53 26.34
CA ALA A 199 22.36 1.41 25.05
C ALA A 199 21.44 0.81 23.97
N PHE A 200 20.66 -0.22 24.30
CA PHE A 200 19.65 -0.78 23.41
C PHE A 200 18.60 0.27 23.02
N GLY A 201 18.04 1.00 24.01
CA GLY A 201 17.06 2.05 23.76
C GLY A 201 17.61 3.16 22.87
N LEU A 202 18.85 3.60 23.09
CA LEU A 202 19.52 4.59 22.26
C LEU A 202 19.74 4.10 20.83
N LEU A 203 20.14 2.85 20.62
CA LEU A 203 20.29 2.27 19.28
C LEU A 203 18.95 2.24 18.53
N VAL A 204 17.88 1.81 19.19
CA VAL A 204 16.53 1.83 18.61
C VAL A 204 16.11 3.27 18.28
N ALA A 205 16.37 4.22 19.18
CA ALA A 205 16.06 5.63 18.96
C ALA A 205 16.83 6.21 17.76
N VAL A 206 18.12 5.90 17.61
CA VAL A 206 18.94 6.34 16.46
C VAL A 206 18.38 5.81 15.14
N VAL A 207 17.98 4.53 15.09
CA VAL A 207 17.36 3.95 13.88
C VAL A 207 16.03 4.65 13.58
N ALA A 208 15.16 4.83 14.58
CA ALA A 208 13.87 5.48 14.42
C ALA A 208 14.00 6.96 13.99
N VAL A 209 14.93 7.71 14.60
CA VAL A 209 15.24 9.09 14.22
C VAL A 209 15.82 9.15 12.81
N GLY A 210 16.65 8.18 12.41
CA GLY A 210 17.16 8.08 11.05
C GLY A 210 16.03 7.98 10.01
N SER A 211 15.05 7.11 10.25
CA SER A 211 13.86 6.95 9.40
C SER A 211 12.97 8.20 9.42
N TRP A 212 12.72 8.78 10.59
CA TRP A 212 11.95 10.02 10.72
C TRP A 212 12.62 11.18 9.98
N ARG A 213 13.94 11.33 10.12
CA ARG A 213 14.72 12.41 9.49
C ARG A 213 14.55 12.41 7.98
N ALA A 214 14.57 11.25 7.33
CA ALA A 214 14.45 11.16 5.87
C ALA A 214 13.13 11.75 5.34
N ASP A 215 12.02 11.58 6.07
CA ASP A 215 10.73 12.19 5.75
C ASP A 215 10.67 13.65 6.21
N ALA A 216 11.16 13.93 7.42
CA ALA A 216 11.13 15.27 8.02
C ALA A 216 11.94 16.29 7.20
N THR A 217 13.09 15.92 6.64
CA THR A 217 13.89 16.83 5.80
C THR A 217 13.11 17.28 4.58
N ALA A 218 12.44 16.37 3.88
CA ALA A 218 11.64 16.73 2.71
C ALA A 218 10.44 17.62 3.08
N ARG A 219 9.82 17.37 4.24
CA ARG A 219 8.68 18.19 4.71
C ARG A 219 9.10 19.59 5.15
N VAL A 220 10.22 19.71 5.86
CA VAL A 220 10.76 21.00 6.33
C VAL A 220 11.22 21.83 5.14
N ASP A 221 11.96 21.22 4.21
CA ASP A 221 12.45 21.88 2.99
C ASP A 221 11.30 22.41 2.13
N ARG A 222 10.28 21.59 1.90
CA ARG A 222 9.09 21.99 1.12
C ARG A 222 8.17 22.95 1.85
N GLY A 223 8.21 22.98 3.18
CA GLY A 223 7.34 23.81 4.02
C GLY A 223 5.84 23.50 3.95
N ILE A 224 5.38 22.54 3.13
CA ILE A 224 3.95 22.22 2.97
C ILE A 224 3.35 21.83 4.33
N ARG A 225 2.31 22.56 4.75
CA ARG A 225 1.62 22.48 6.06
C ARG A 225 2.44 22.90 7.29
N LEU A 226 3.68 23.36 7.11
CA LEU A 226 4.50 23.96 8.16
C LEU A 226 4.59 25.48 7.99
N PHE A 227 4.98 25.92 6.79
CA PHE A 227 5.19 27.32 6.42
C PHE A 227 4.47 27.72 5.12
N ALA A 228 4.02 26.73 4.33
CA ALA A 228 3.28 26.92 3.09
C ALA A 228 1.93 26.19 3.14
N PRO A 229 0.88 26.72 2.51
CA PRO A 229 -0.40 26.03 2.41
C PRO A 229 -0.28 24.74 1.58
N ASP A 230 -1.13 23.75 1.87
CA ASP A 230 -1.22 22.49 1.12
C ASP A 230 -1.89 22.76 -0.24
N PRO A 231 -1.21 22.58 -1.39
CA PRO A 231 -1.78 22.86 -2.71
C PRO A 231 -3.04 22.04 -3.00
N VAL A 232 -3.07 20.76 -2.59
CA VAL A 232 -4.25 19.89 -2.76
C VAL A 232 -5.44 20.48 -2.03
N ARG A 233 -5.21 20.98 -0.82
CA ARG A 233 -6.26 21.62 -0.03
C ARG A 233 -6.71 22.94 -0.63
N GLN A 234 -5.79 23.75 -1.14
CA GLN A 234 -6.13 25.00 -1.83
C GLN A 234 -7.00 24.76 -3.07
N VAL A 235 -6.66 23.76 -3.89
CA VAL A 235 -7.47 23.36 -5.05
C VAL A 235 -8.86 22.92 -4.60
N ALA A 236 -8.95 22.07 -3.57
CA ALA A 236 -10.22 21.59 -3.06
C ALA A 236 -11.07 22.72 -2.47
N ASP A 237 -10.49 23.62 -1.69
CA ASP A 237 -11.19 24.75 -1.06
C ASP A 237 -11.70 25.74 -2.13
N ALA A 238 -10.91 26.01 -3.18
CA ALA A 238 -11.31 26.86 -4.30
C ALA A 238 -12.52 26.27 -5.06
N ILE A 239 -12.51 24.97 -5.34
CA ILE A 239 -13.63 24.27 -6.00
C ILE A 239 -14.85 24.25 -5.08
N ARG A 240 -14.67 23.86 -3.80
CA ARG A 240 -15.76 23.72 -2.83
C ARG A 240 -16.50 25.04 -2.58
N ALA A 241 -15.82 26.18 -2.68
CA ALA A 241 -16.44 27.48 -2.50
C ALA A 241 -17.56 27.77 -3.53
N GLU A 242 -17.55 27.10 -4.68
CA GLU A 242 -18.49 27.33 -5.77
C GLU A 242 -19.32 26.09 -6.15
N LEU A 243 -18.88 24.89 -5.75
CA LEU A 243 -19.52 23.62 -6.09
C LEU A 243 -20.85 23.44 -5.34
N ARG A 244 -21.91 23.12 -6.07
CA ARG A 244 -23.22 22.79 -5.50
C ARG A 244 -23.38 21.30 -5.26
N PRO A 245 -24.25 20.88 -4.31
CA PRO A 245 -24.59 19.47 -4.14
C PRO A 245 -25.10 18.86 -5.46
N GLY A 246 -24.58 17.70 -5.82
CA GLY A 246 -24.93 17.00 -7.07
C GLY A 246 -24.05 17.37 -8.27
N GLU A 247 -23.22 18.42 -8.19
CA GLU A 247 -22.32 18.78 -9.28
C GLU A 247 -21.09 17.86 -9.30
N THR A 248 -20.64 17.52 -10.50
CA THR A 248 -19.44 16.72 -10.75
C THR A 248 -18.24 17.61 -11.04
N ILE A 249 -17.06 17.08 -10.76
CA ILE A 249 -15.77 17.63 -11.22
C ILE A 249 -15.02 16.56 -11.99
N PHE A 250 -14.02 16.92 -12.78
CA PHE A 250 -13.15 15.96 -13.44
C PHE A 250 -11.68 16.26 -13.17
N VAL A 251 -11.03 15.39 -12.39
CA VAL A 251 -9.60 15.46 -12.10
C VAL A 251 -8.84 14.68 -13.18
N VAL A 252 -8.14 15.41 -14.06
CA VAL A 252 -7.52 14.84 -15.25
C VAL A 252 -6.23 14.11 -14.93
N ASN A 253 -5.34 14.69 -14.13
CA ASN A 253 -4.01 14.14 -13.88
C ASN A 253 -3.39 14.59 -12.54
N TYR A 254 -4.23 14.91 -11.56
CA TYR A 254 -3.81 15.35 -10.22
C TYR A 254 -4.32 14.39 -9.12
N HIS A 255 -4.48 14.84 -7.88
CA HIS A 255 -4.87 13.98 -6.77
C HIS A 255 -6.37 13.63 -6.78
N PRO A 256 -6.76 12.33 -6.79
CA PRO A 256 -8.17 11.93 -6.72
C PRO A 256 -8.81 12.27 -5.36
N THR A 257 -8.02 12.53 -4.33
CA THR A 257 -8.52 13.01 -3.03
C THR A 257 -9.33 14.32 -3.16
N ILE A 258 -9.14 15.09 -4.23
CA ILE A 258 -9.95 16.29 -4.51
C ILE A 258 -11.45 15.97 -4.57
N TYR A 259 -11.86 14.80 -5.09
CA TYR A 259 -13.27 14.38 -5.08
C TYR A 259 -13.82 14.31 -3.64
N PHE A 260 -13.09 13.64 -2.75
CA PHE A 260 -13.47 13.52 -1.34
C PHE A 260 -13.43 14.87 -0.61
N MET A 261 -12.39 15.67 -0.85
CA MET A 261 -12.19 16.96 -0.18
C MET A 261 -13.13 18.05 -0.68
N THR A 262 -13.76 17.89 -1.84
CA THR A 262 -14.79 18.83 -2.33
C THR A 262 -16.18 18.35 -1.95
N GLY A 263 -16.39 17.03 -1.88
CA GLY A 263 -17.70 16.42 -1.76
C GLY A 263 -18.43 16.32 -3.11
N ALA A 264 -17.68 16.40 -4.21
CA ALA A 264 -18.22 16.33 -5.56
C ALA A 264 -18.81 14.95 -5.88
N GLU A 265 -19.83 14.93 -6.72
CA GLU A 265 -20.24 13.68 -7.36
C GLU A 265 -19.15 13.18 -8.32
N LEU A 266 -19.02 11.86 -8.40
CA LEU A 266 -17.99 11.23 -9.23
C LEU A 266 -18.50 11.13 -10.67
N PRO A 267 -17.80 11.69 -11.67
CA PRO A 267 -18.25 11.62 -13.06
C PRO A 267 -18.09 10.21 -13.66
N THR A 268 -17.31 9.35 -12.99
CA THR A 268 -17.03 7.98 -13.36
C THR A 268 -16.60 7.18 -12.13
N ARG A 269 -16.72 5.84 -12.21
CA ARG A 269 -16.14 4.93 -11.21
C ARG A 269 -14.60 4.86 -11.28
N PHE A 270 -13.98 5.31 -12.39
CA PHE A 270 -12.54 5.30 -12.59
C PHE A 270 -11.89 6.62 -12.15
N ILE A 271 -11.96 6.88 -10.85
CA ILE A 271 -11.56 8.18 -10.27
C ILE A 271 -10.05 8.41 -10.22
N PHE A 272 -9.23 7.37 -10.39
CA PHE A 272 -7.78 7.48 -10.37
C PHE A 272 -7.26 7.86 -11.76
N PRO A 273 -6.64 9.04 -11.96
CA PRO A 273 -6.16 9.47 -13.27
C PRO A 273 -5.28 8.45 -13.99
N ALA A 274 -4.37 7.81 -13.24
CA ALA A 274 -3.51 6.73 -13.70
C ALA A 274 -4.23 5.61 -14.48
N GLN A 275 -5.50 5.34 -14.14
CA GLN A 275 -6.30 4.26 -14.72
C GLN A 275 -7.17 4.72 -15.91
N LEU A 276 -7.38 6.02 -16.09
CA LEU A 276 -8.29 6.56 -17.11
C LEU A 276 -7.54 7.40 -18.15
N THR A 277 -6.87 8.46 -17.69
CA THR A 277 -6.18 9.45 -18.54
C THR A 277 -4.67 9.19 -18.62
N GLY A 278 -4.09 8.51 -17.63
CA GLY A 278 -2.66 8.23 -17.53
C GLY A 278 -2.19 7.10 -18.44
N ARG A 279 -0.89 7.11 -18.77
CA ARG A 279 -0.28 6.12 -19.67
C ARG A 279 -0.13 4.75 -19.02
N GLU A 280 0.43 4.72 -17.81
CA GLU A 280 0.98 3.51 -17.21
C GLU A 280 -0.08 2.44 -16.88
N PHE A 281 -1.27 2.85 -16.45
CA PHE A 281 -2.28 1.92 -15.93
C PHE A 281 -3.64 1.97 -16.64
N SER A 282 -3.73 2.61 -17.81
CA SER A 282 -4.96 2.67 -18.62
C SER A 282 -5.57 1.30 -18.95
N ARG A 283 -4.72 0.29 -19.16
CA ARG A 283 -5.17 -1.09 -19.47
C ARG A 283 -5.74 -1.85 -18.26
N VAL A 284 -5.50 -1.36 -17.05
CA VAL A 284 -5.99 -2.01 -15.82
C VAL A 284 -7.52 -1.92 -15.73
N ALA A 285 -8.08 -0.82 -16.25
CA ALA A 285 -9.51 -0.54 -16.24
C ALA A 285 -10.33 -1.41 -17.21
N ASP A 286 -9.67 -2.05 -18.19
CA ASP A 286 -10.29 -2.99 -19.16
C ASP A 286 -11.52 -2.43 -19.88
N ILE A 287 -11.44 -1.16 -20.26
CA ILE A 287 -12.46 -0.41 -20.98
C ILE A 287 -11.84 0.42 -22.10
N ASP A 288 -12.68 0.93 -23.01
CA ASP A 288 -12.30 2.04 -23.86
C ASP A 288 -12.21 3.32 -23.03
N THR A 289 -10.99 3.63 -22.61
CA THR A 289 -10.70 4.80 -21.78
C THR A 289 -10.90 6.12 -22.52
N ASP A 290 -10.81 6.15 -23.86
CA ASP A 290 -11.05 7.37 -24.64
C ASP A 290 -12.55 7.63 -24.76
N ALA A 291 -13.35 6.58 -25.00
CA ALA A 291 -14.81 6.68 -24.96
C ALA A 291 -15.31 7.11 -23.57
N GLU A 292 -14.71 6.60 -22.49
CA GLU A 292 -15.09 6.99 -21.13
C GLU A 292 -14.69 8.44 -20.81
N VAL A 293 -13.51 8.91 -21.23
CA VAL A 293 -13.14 10.33 -21.11
C VAL A 293 -14.11 11.22 -21.89
N ALA A 294 -14.44 10.85 -23.14
CA ALA A 294 -15.41 11.58 -23.94
C ALA A 294 -16.79 11.62 -23.28
N ARG A 295 -17.26 10.49 -22.72
CA ARG A 295 -18.53 10.41 -21.97
C ARG A 295 -18.50 11.33 -20.75
N VAL A 296 -17.41 11.34 -19.98
CA VAL A 296 -17.25 12.24 -18.82
C VAL A 296 -17.31 13.70 -19.27
N LEU A 297 -16.56 14.08 -20.30
CA LEU A 297 -16.55 15.46 -20.81
C LEU A 297 -17.94 15.89 -21.33
N ALA A 298 -18.68 14.99 -21.96
CA ALA A 298 -20.05 15.25 -22.44
C ALA A 298 -21.08 15.47 -21.31
N THR A 299 -20.76 15.11 -20.06
CA THR A 299 -21.59 15.48 -18.90
C THR A 299 -21.37 16.93 -18.44
N HIS A 300 -20.47 17.66 -19.08
CA HIS A 300 -20.05 19.02 -18.72
C HIS A 300 -19.76 19.19 -17.22
N PRO A 301 -18.73 18.50 -16.66
CA PRO A 301 -18.33 18.67 -15.27
C PRO A 301 -18.19 20.15 -14.90
N ARG A 302 -18.63 20.54 -13.69
CA ARG A 302 -18.59 21.95 -13.27
C ARG A 302 -17.17 22.50 -13.29
N PHE A 303 -16.20 21.66 -12.90
CA PHE A 303 -14.78 21.98 -12.91
C PHE A 303 -13.95 20.86 -13.52
N ILE A 304 -12.89 21.24 -14.22
CA ILE A 304 -11.82 20.34 -14.67
C ILE A 304 -10.51 20.75 -14.00
N VAL A 305 -9.81 19.79 -13.40
CA VAL A 305 -8.53 20.00 -12.69
C VAL A 305 -7.38 19.39 -13.48
N VAL A 306 -6.38 20.21 -13.79
CA VAL A 306 -5.22 19.82 -14.61
C VAL A 306 -3.93 20.18 -13.89
N ASP A 307 -3.04 19.21 -13.69
CA ASP A 307 -1.67 19.44 -13.27
C ASP A 307 -0.79 19.65 -14.51
N ARG A 308 -0.37 20.89 -14.78
CA ARG A 308 0.50 21.17 -15.94
C ARG A 308 1.89 20.59 -15.79
N GLY A 309 2.38 20.46 -14.56
CA GLY A 309 3.68 19.85 -14.25
C GLY A 309 3.74 18.36 -14.56
N TRP A 310 2.58 17.70 -14.56
CA TRP A 310 2.45 16.27 -14.86
C TRP A 310 1.69 15.97 -16.16
N TRP A 311 1.59 16.94 -17.07
CA TRP A 311 0.86 16.76 -18.33
C TRP A 311 1.50 15.70 -19.24
N PHE A 312 2.82 15.52 -19.14
CA PHE A 312 3.56 14.54 -19.95
C PHE A 312 3.12 13.09 -19.72
N ASP A 313 2.47 12.78 -18.59
CA ASP A 313 2.00 11.43 -18.25
C ASP A 313 0.57 11.16 -18.77
N VAL A 314 -0.14 12.20 -19.23
CA VAL A 314 -1.44 12.05 -19.87
C VAL A 314 -1.27 11.35 -21.22
N ARG A 315 -2.16 10.40 -21.53
CA ARG A 315 -2.19 9.74 -22.85
C ARG A 315 -2.48 10.78 -23.94
N PRO A 316 -1.80 10.75 -25.09
CA PRO A 316 -2.01 11.73 -26.15
C PRO A 316 -3.47 11.91 -26.57
N SER A 317 -4.24 10.82 -26.71
CA SER A 317 -5.66 10.89 -27.08
C SER A 317 -6.52 11.57 -26.02
N ALA A 318 -6.34 11.23 -24.74
CA ALA A 318 -7.00 11.91 -23.63
C ALA A 318 -6.60 13.40 -23.55
N ALA A 319 -5.33 13.73 -23.77
CA ALA A 319 -4.86 15.10 -23.80
C ALA A 319 -5.53 15.92 -24.92
N THR A 320 -5.73 15.33 -26.11
CA THR A 320 -6.47 15.96 -27.21
C THR A 320 -7.93 16.21 -26.83
N LEU A 321 -8.63 15.22 -26.29
CA LEU A 321 -10.03 15.34 -25.87
C LEU A 321 -10.21 16.42 -24.79
N VAL A 322 -9.35 16.40 -23.77
CA VAL A 322 -9.41 17.37 -22.67
C VAL A 322 -9.07 18.77 -23.18
N THR A 323 -8.02 18.94 -23.97
CA THR A 323 -7.65 20.26 -24.53
C THR A 323 -8.79 20.86 -25.36
N ALA A 324 -9.40 20.05 -26.23
CA ALA A 324 -10.52 20.50 -27.06
C ALA A 324 -11.72 20.94 -26.20
N ALA A 325 -12.07 20.17 -25.16
CA ALA A 325 -13.13 20.55 -24.24
C ALA A 325 -12.81 21.85 -23.48
N LEU A 326 -11.56 21.99 -22.98
CA LEU A 326 -11.14 23.19 -22.25
C LEU A 326 -11.26 24.45 -23.11
N GLU A 327 -10.85 24.40 -24.38
CA GLU A 327 -10.94 25.53 -25.30
C GLU A 327 -12.40 25.89 -25.66
N ALA A 328 -13.21 24.86 -25.94
CA ALA A 328 -14.60 25.03 -26.37
C ALA A 328 -15.51 25.51 -25.23
N ASP A 329 -15.45 24.88 -24.06
CA ASP A 329 -16.53 24.94 -23.08
C ASP A 329 -16.10 25.46 -21.69
N TYR A 330 -14.81 25.71 -21.47
CA TYR A 330 -14.29 26.12 -20.16
C TYR A 330 -13.47 27.41 -20.23
N VAL A 331 -13.33 28.05 -19.07
CA VAL A 331 -12.41 29.17 -18.85
C VAL A 331 -11.49 28.84 -17.69
N LEU A 332 -10.23 29.23 -17.80
CA LEU A 332 -9.27 29.11 -16.70
C LEU A 332 -9.72 30.04 -15.57
N ASP A 333 -10.12 29.47 -14.43
CA ASP A 333 -10.48 30.25 -13.24
C ASP A 333 -9.28 30.44 -12.33
N ARG A 334 -8.81 29.29 -11.82
CA ARG A 334 -7.76 29.01 -10.86
C ARG A 334 -6.37 28.72 -11.40
N THR A 335 -5.30 29.26 -10.83
CA THR A 335 -4.03 28.52 -10.77
C THR A 335 -3.54 28.42 -9.33
N VAL A 336 -3.12 27.22 -8.94
CA VAL A 336 -2.50 26.94 -7.64
C VAL A 336 -1.06 26.50 -7.88
N ALA A 337 -0.12 27.14 -7.19
CA ALA A 337 1.29 26.78 -7.29
C ALA A 337 1.54 25.39 -6.69
N GLU A 338 2.31 24.56 -7.40
CA GLU A 338 2.66 23.19 -7.00
C GLU A 338 4.10 22.88 -7.47
N GLU A 339 4.77 21.93 -6.80
CA GLU A 339 6.22 21.65 -6.95
C GLU A 339 6.64 21.38 -8.41
N ARG A 340 5.78 20.72 -9.18
CA ARG A 340 6.09 20.26 -10.56
C ARG A 340 5.66 21.23 -11.64
N GLY A 341 4.89 22.26 -11.29
CA GLY A 341 4.18 23.14 -12.20
C GLY A 341 2.81 23.50 -11.64
N PRO A 342 2.13 24.54 -12.15
CA PRO A 342 0.86 24.97 -11.60
C PRO A 342 -0.24 23.94 -11.84
N VAL A 343 -1.15 23.83 -10.87
CA VAL A 343 -2.43 23.14 -11.01
C VAL A 343 -3.46 24.15 -11.46
N GLU A 344 -4.09 23.89 -12.59
CA GLU A 344 -5.14 24.71 -13.19
C GLU A 344 -6.51 24.19 -12.78
N ILE A 345 -7.41 25.13 -12.48
CA ILE A 345 -8.82 24.86 -12.23
C ILE A 345 -9.61 25.56 -13.33
N TRP A 346 -10.24 24.77 -14.18
CA TRP A 346 -11.05 25.23 -15.30
C TRP A 346 -12.52 25.16 -14.92
N ARG A 347 -13.27 26.24 -15.11
CA ARG A 347 -14.69 26.34 -14.81
C ARG A 347 -15.48 26.28 -16.12
N ALA A 348 -16.58 25.54 -16.15
CA ALA A 348 -17.51 25.55 -17.29
C ALA A 348 -18.05 26.98 -17.56
N LYS A 349 -18.17 27.35 -18.83
CA LYS A 349 -18.64 28.67 -19.32
C LYS A 349 -20.07 29.00 -18.91
#